data_AF-A0A6G7BWI6-F1
#
_entry.id   AF-A0A6G7BWI6-F1
#
_cell.length_a   1.000
_cell.length_b   1.000
_cell.length_c   1.000
_cell.angle_alpha   90.00
_cell.angle_beta   90.00
_cell.angle_gamma   90.00
#
_symmetry.space_group_name_H-M   'P 1'
#
loop_
_entity.id
_entity.type
_entity.pdbx_description
1 polymer ?
#
loop_
_entity_poly.entity_id
_entity_poly.type
_entity_poly.pdbx_seq_one_letter_code
_entity_poly.pdbx_strand_id
1 'polypeptide(L)'
;MKSTEVYRIINKIIFPELKSLGFKKTKSGMLGFFKELKEHYLVCWFQCSQDGFDAYAGSKFVFEVQISKTNDIGSPSVFRERIPFFLTVDNLVKVTELENKVKDKLRLPPNTHYIFGMDENIQRWYKKKFEKVDNIYTNSSDIWFVYFDETDLNNWIEFLQPVIKKVISDFEQSDY
;
A
#
# COMPACT_ATOMS: atom_id res chain seq x y z
N MET A 1 -3.65 -1.64 15.28
CA MET A 1 -2.65 -2.55 14.67
C MET A 1 -1.36 -1.79 14.42
N LYS A 2 -0.22 -2.27 14.92
CA LYS A 2 1.09 -1.63 14.67
C LYS A 2 1.59 -1.97 13.26
N SER A 3 2.42 -1.12 12.66
CA SER A 3 3.00 -1.37 11.34
C SER A 3 3.75 -2.72 11.26
N THR A 4 4.42 -3.12 12.36
CA THR A 4 5.08 -4.43 12.46
C THR A 4 4.11 -5.62 12.32
N GLU A 5 2.88 -5.49 12.81
CA GLU A 5 1.84 -6.53 12.69
C GLU A 5 1.33 -6.60 11.26
N VAL A 6 1.07 -5.44 10.65
CA VAL A 6 0.66 -5.30 9.25
C VAL A 6 1.69 -5.94 8.33
N TYR A 7 2.96 -5.57 8.50
CA TYR A 7 4.07 -6.13 7.74
C TYR A 7 4.21 -7.64 7.96
N ARG A 8 3.99 -8.15 9.17
CA ARG A 8 4.01 -9.59 9.43
C ARG A 8 2.91 -10.31 8.64
N ILE A 9 1.69 -9.77 8.62
CA ILE A 9 0.55 -10.33 7.87
C ILE A 9 0.84 -10.32 6.37
N ILE A 10 1.18 -9.15 5.80
CA ILE A 10 1.50 -9.01 4.37
C ILE A 10 2.64 -9.94 3.97
N ASN A 11 3.73 -9.97 4.77
CA ASN A 11 4.88 -10.81 4.50
C ASN A 11 4.53 -12.30 4.47
N LYS A 12 3.65 -12.78 5.36
CA LYS A 12 3.24 -14.20 5.40
C LYS A 12 2.59 -14.63 4.08
N ILE A 13 1.91 -13.70 3.40
CA ILE A 13 1.15 -13.97 2.18
C ILE A 13 2.02 -13.80 0.93
N ILE A 14 2.74 -12.69 0.82
CA ILE A 14 3.49 -12.33 -0.40
C ILE A 14 4.86 -12.98 -0.48
N PHE A 15 5.58 -13.09 0.64
CA PHE A 15 6.98 -13.49 0.59
C PHE A 15 7.24 -14.91 0.06
N PRO A 16 6.41 -15.94 0.35
CA PRO A 16 6.63 -17.27 -0.21
C PRO A 16 6.74 -17.26 -1.74
N GLU A 17 5.90 -16.48 -2.40
CA GLU A 17 5.86 -16.37 -3.85
C GLU A 17 7.02 -15.52 -4.37
N LEU A 18 7.26 -14.34 -3.80
CA LEU A 18 8.41 -13.51 -4.19
C LEU A 18 9.73 -14.26 -4.02
N LYS A 19 9.86 -15.06 -2.96
CA LYS A 19 11.03 -15.91 -2.72
C LYS A 19 11.19 -16.97 -3.82
N SER A 20 10.10 -17.59 -4.30
CA SER A 20 10.17 -18.51 -5.45
C SER A 20 10.60 -17.83 -6.75
N LEU A 21 10.36 -16.53 -6.88
CA LEU A 21 10.82 -15.69 -7.98
C LEU A 21 12.25 -15.16 -7.77
N GLY A 22 12.93 -15.54 -6.69
CA GLY A 22 14.31 -15.15 -6.41
C GLY A 22 14.48 -13.85 -5.62
N PHE A 23 13.40 -13.25 -5.11
CA PHE A 23 13.50 -12.07 -4.26
C PHE A 23 14.06 -12.40 -2.87
N LYS A 24 14.80 -11.43 -2.33
CA LYS A 24 15.30 -11.40 -0.95
C LYS A 24 14.64 -10.24 -0.21
N LYS A 25 14.70 -10.25 1.13
CA LYS A 25 14.20 -9.13 1.95
C LYS A 25 15.24 -8.03 2.05
N THR A 26 14.82 -6.78 2.01
CA THR A 26 15.68 -5.62 2.30
C THR A 26 15.99 -5.53 3.80
N LYS A 27 17.06 -4.82 4.16
CA LYS A 27 17.37 -4.47 5.55
C LYS A 27 16.84 -3.06 5.85
N SER A 28 15.56 -2.95 6.17
CA SER A 28 14.89 -1.66 6.41
C SER A 28 13.85 -1.77 7.54
N GLY A 29 13.42 -0.62 8.08
CA GLY A 29 12.26 -0.53 8.97
C GLY A 29 10.92 -0.72 8.26
N MET A 30 10.91 -0.71 6.93
CA MET A 30 9.75 -1.03 6.09
C MET A 30 9.81 -2.48 5.58
N LEU A 31 8.67 -3.06 5.24
CA LEU A 31 8.63 -4.35 4.58
C LEU A 31 9.00 -4.20 3.11
N GLY A 32 10.24 -4.53 2.76
CA GLY A 32 10.70 -4.50 1.37
C GLY A 32 11.35 -5.79 0.91
N PHE A 33 11.35 -5.94 -0.40
CA PHE A 33 11.94 -7.04 -1.13
C PHE A 33 12.77 -6.50 -2.29
N PHE A 34 13.81 -7.24 -2.67
CA PHE A 34 14.62 -6.91 -3.81
C PHE A 34 15.01 -8.14 -4.61
N LYS A 35 15.22 -7.94 -5.90
CA LYS A 35 15.84 -8.90 -6.80
C LYS A 35 16.92 -8.17 -7.61
N GLU A 36 18.05 -8.82 -7.76
CA GLU A 36 19.14 -8.32 -8.62
C GLU A 36 18.74 -8.52 -10.09
N LEU A 37 18.86 -7.43 -10.86
CA LEU A 37 18.81 -7.41 -12.32
C LEU A 37 20.25 -7.38 -12.86
N LYS A 38 20.50 -6.96 -14.10
CA LYS A 38 21.86 -6.96 -14.67
C LYS A 38 22.79 -5.99 -13.94
N GLU A 39 22.49 -4.70 -14.03
CA GLU A 39 23.28 -3.63 -13.40
C GLU A 39 22.49 -2.87 -12.31
N HIS A 40 21.28 -3.34 -12.03
CA HIS A 40 20.33 -2.69 -11.14
C HIS A 40 19.69 -3.69 -10.17
N TYR A 41 18.89 -3.17 -9.27
CA TYR A 41 18.00 -3.91 -8.41
C TYR A 41 16.57 -3.48 -8.67
N LEU A 42 15.68 -4.44 -8.83
CA LEU A 42 14.25 -4.24 -8.68
C LEU A 42 13.92 -4.30 -7.19
N VAL A 43 13.51 -3.18 -6.60
CA VAL A 43 13.16 -3.09 -5.18
C VAL A 43 11.68 -2.72 -5.07
N CYS A 44 10.93 -3.46 -4.26
CA CYS A 44 9.53 -3.17 -3.98
C CYS A 44 9.25 -3.21 -2.48
N TRP A 45 8.35 -2.37 -1.99
CA TRP A 45 8.09 -2.31 -0.55
C TRP A 45 6.70 -1.79 -0.20
N PHE A 46 6.29 -2.12 1.02
CA PHE A 46 5.09 -1.63 1.67
C PHE A 46 5.47 -0.56 2.70
N GLN A 47 4.72 0.55 2.68
CA GLN A 47 4.88 1.63 3.65
C GLN A 47 3.53 1.93 4.30
N CYS A 48 3.42 1.67 5.60
CA CYS A 48 2.30 2.15 6.40
C CYS A 48 2.38 3.67 6.61
N SER A 49 1.22 4.32 6.74
CA SER A 49 1.14 5.74 7.08
C SER A 49 1.78 6.05 8.43
N GLN A 50 2.40 7.23 8.53
CA GLN A 50 2.98 7.73 9.78
C GLN A 50 1.92 8.16 10.80
N ASP A 51 0.66 8.37 10.37
CA ASP A 51 -0.46 8.73 11.24
C ASP A 51 -0.79 7.62 12.27
N GLY A 52 -0.21 6.43 12.11
CA GLY A 52 -0.48 5.28 12.96
C GLY A 52 -1.86 4.67 12.71
N PHE A 53 -2.30 3.85 13.67
CA PHE A 53 -3.59 3.18 13.60
C PHE A 53 -4.59 3.86 14.53
N ASP A 54 -5.70 4.29 13.96
CA ASP A 54 -6.83 4.88 14.65
C ASP A 54 -7.89 3.80 14.95
N ALA A 55 -8.45 3.80 16.17
CA ALA A 55 -9.41 2.78 16.60
C ALA A 55 -10.78 2.86 15.88
N TYR A 56 -11.08 3.98 15.24
CA TYR A 56 -12.33 4.24 14.53
C TYR A 56 -12.15 4.27 13.01
N ALA A 57 -11.00 4.75 12.54
CA ALA A 57 -10.71 4.94 11.12
C ALA A 57 -9.70 3.93 10.55
N GLY A 58 -9.07 3.12 11.40
CA GLY A 58 -8.00 2.20 10.99
C GLY A 58 -6.74 2.93 10.58
N SER A 59 -6.06 2.42 9.55
CA SER A 59 -4.89 3.06 8.96
C SER A 59 -4.82 2.75 7.47
N LYS A 60 -3.67 3.02 6.84
CA LYS A 60 -3.47 2.86 5.40
C LYS A 60 -2.02 2.56 5.05
N PHE A 61 -1.79 1.95 3.90
CA PHE A 61 -0.44 1.68 3.38
C PHE A 61 -0.35 1.94 1.87
N VAL A 62 0.88 2.08 1.37
CA VAL A 62 1.18 2.11 -0.07
C VAL A 62 2.11 0.94 -0.44
N PHE A 63 2.12 0.60 -1.73
CA PHE A 63 3.11 -0.29 -2.33
C PHE A 63 3.86 0.48 -3.42
N GLU A 64 5.18 0.45 -3.37
CA GLU A 64 6.05 1.13 -4.33
C GLU A 64 7.02 0.16 -4.98
N VAL A 65 7.44 0.51 -6.20
CA VAL A 65 8.42 -0.21 -6.99
C VAL A 65 9.47 0.78 -7.47
N GLN A 66 10.74 0.41 -7.40
CA GLN A 66 11.84 1.20 -7.94
C GLN A 66 12.88 0.31 -8.64
N ILE A 67 13.62 0.91 -9.56
CA ILE A 67 14.85 0.37 -10.14
C ILE A 67 16.01 1.27 -9.72
N SER A 68 16.97 0.72 -9.00
CA SER A 68 18.08 1.45 -8.40
C SER A 68 19.39 0.68 -8.50
N LYS A 69 20.54 1.37 -8.39
CA LYS A 69 21.87 0.71 -8.37
C LYS A 69 22.17 -0.03 -7.07
N THR A 70 21.36 0.21 -6.03
CA THR A 70 21.45 -0.46 -4.73
C THR A 70 20.12 -1.13 -4.41
N ASN A 71 20.11 -2.04 -3.43
CA ASN A 71 18.88 -2.67 -2.96
C ASN A 71 18.17 -1.89 -1.83
N ASP A 72 18.60 -0.65 -1.57
CA ASP A 72 18.06 0.19 -0.50
C ASP A 72 16.77 0.88 -0.93
N ILE A 73 15.75 0.78 -0.08
CA ILE A 73 14.45 1.44 -0.28
C ILE A 73 14.62 2.96 -0.33
N GLY A 74 14.06 3.60 -1.37
CA GLY A 74 14.05 5.05 -1.51
C GLY A 74 15.40 5.66 -1.90
N SER A 75 16.38 4.84 -2.27
CA SER A 75 17.63 5.30 -2.86
C SER A 75 17.40 5.94 -4.23
N PRO A 76 18.34 6.77 -4.74
CA PRO A 76 18.27 7.31 -6.09
C PRO A 76 18.04 6.20 -7.13
N SER A 77 16.99 6.37 -7.92
CA SER A 77 16.45 5.35 -8.81
C SER A 77 16.27 5.91 -10.22
N VAL A 78 16.49 5.07 -11.23
CA VAL A 78 16.19 5.43 -12.63
C VAL A 78 14.69 5.34 -12.92
N PHE A 79 13.97 4.58 -12.11
CA PHE A 79 12.53 4.44 -12.16
C PHE A 79 12.00 4.28 -10.72
N ARG A 80 10.92 4.98 -10.37
CA ARG A 80 10.20 4.75 -9.12
C ARG A 80 8.76 5.17 -9.29
N GLU A 81 7.86 4.23 -9.05
CA GLU A 81 6.42 4.45 -9.15
C GLU A 81 5.66 3.72 -8.04
N ARG A 82 4.52 4.29 -7.67
CA ARG A 82 3.55 3.62 -6.79
C ARG A 82 2.67 2.70 -7.62
N ILE A 83 2.03 1.73 -6.95
CA ILE A 83 1.18 0.77 -7.64
C ILE A 83 0.11 1.35 -8.58
N PRO A 84 -0.52 2.53 -8.35
CA PRO A 84 -1.52 3.10 -9.25
C PRO A 84 -1.03 3.28 -10.68
N PHE A 85 0.26 3.53 -10.86
CA PHE A 85 0.89 3.62 -12.17
C PHE A 85 0.65 2.36 -13.02
N PHE A 86 0.65 1.18 -12.40
CA PHE A 86 0.53 -0.12 -13.05
C PHE A 86 -0.89 -0.66 -13.15
N LEU A 87 -1.88 0.05 -12.58
CA LEU A 87 -3.27 -0.41 -12.54
C LEU A 87 -3.98 -0.10 -13.87
N THR A 88 -4.81 -1.03 -14.35
CA THR A 88 -5.75 -0.76 -15.43
C THR A 88 -6.97 0.01 -14.90
N VAL A 89 -7.83 0.50 -15.82
CA VAL A 89 -9.11 1.11 -15.44
C VAL A 89 -9.96 0.15 -14.60
N ASP A 90 -10.03 -1.12 -14.99
CA ASP A 90 -10.77 -2.15 -14.23
C ASP A 90 -10.19 -2.38 -12.84
N ASN A 91 -8.85 -2.34 -12.71
CA ASN A 91 -8.21 -2.39 -11.41
C ASN A 91 -8.57 -1.17 -10.54
N LEU A 92 -8.63 0.03 -11.11
CA LEU A 92 -8.96 1.26 -10.39
C LEU A 92 -10.43 1.28 -9.92
N VAL A 93 -11.35 0.76 -10.74
CA VAL A 93 -12.73 0.48 -10.31
C VAL A 93 -12.72 -0.48 -9.12
N LYS A 94 -11.94 -1.56 -9.21
CA LYS A 94 -11.86 -2.55 -8.12
C LYS A 94 -11.30 -1.98 -6.82
N VAL A 95 -10.27 -1.12 -6.91
CA VAL A 95 -9.73 -0.41 -5.74
C VAL A 95 -10.82 0.43 -5.09
N THR A 96 -11.60 1.18 -5.87
CA THR A 96 -12.69 2.01 -5.37
C THR A 96 -13.75 1.18 -4.63
N GLU A 97 -14.14 0.03 -5.19
CA GLU A 97 -15.06 -0.91 -4.54
C GLU A 97 -14.52 -1.46 -3.22
N LEU A 98 -13.26 -1.91 -3.21
CA LEU A 98 -12.64 -2.51 -2.03
C LEU A 98 -12.45 -1.47 -0.92
N GLU A 99 -12.02 -0.26 -1.25
CA GLU A 99 -11.92 0.81 -0.26
C GLU A 99 -13.29 1.13 0.34
N ASN A 100 -14.33 1.27 -0.48
CA ASN A 100 -15.67 1.55 0.01
C ASN A 100 -16.22 0.44 0.92
N LYS A 101 -15.87 -0.83 0.68
CA LYS A 101 -16.18 -1.93 1.61
C LYS A 101 -15.47 -1.80 2.95
N VAL A 102 -14.24 -1.27 2.98
CA VAL A 102 -13.56 -0.94 4.25
C VAL A 102 -14.29 0.21 4.94
N LYS A 103 -14.62 1.28 4.20
CA LYS A 103 -15.33 2.45 4.74
C LYS A 103 -16.70 2.12 5.33
N ASP A 104 -17.42 1.15 4.74
CA ASP A 104 -18.71 0.68 5.25
C ASP A 104 -18.66 0.14 6.69
N LYS A 105 -17.48 -0.30 7.14
CA LYS A 105 -17.28 -0.81 8.50
C LYS A 105 -16.92 0.29 9.51
N LEU A 106 -16.42 1.42 9.03
CA LEU A 106 -15.93 2.50 9.88
C LEU A 106 -17.09 3.24 10.53
N ARG A 107 -16.92 3.65 11.77
CA ARG A 107 -17.91 4.44 12.52
C ARG A 107 -17.24 5.65 13.11
N LEU A 108 -17.88 6.81 12.96
CA LEU A 108 -17.41 8.01 13.62
C LEU A 108 -17.30 7.79 15.13
N PRO A 109 -16.25 8.33 15.78
CA PRO A 109 -16.15 8.29 17.22
C PRO A 109 -17.28 9.08 17.89
N PRO A 110 -17.59 8.80 19.17
CA PRO A 110 -18.57 9.57 19.93
C PRO A 110 -18.14 11.05 20.05
N ASN A 111 -19.10 11.97 20.19
CA ASN A 111 -18.83 13.41 20.27
C ASN A 111 -17.90 13.82 21.43
N THR A 112 -17.70 12.95 22.42
CA THR A 112 -16.75 13.14 23.53
C THR A 112 -15.29 12.86 23.14
N HIS A 113 -15.04 12.34 21.94
CA HIS A 113 -13.70 12.05 21.45
C HIS A 113 -12.90 13.33 21.22
N TYR A 114 -11.61 13.32 21.54
CA TYR A 114 -10.74 14.50 21.57
C TYR A 114 -10.72 15.27 20.24
N ILE A 115 -10.93 14.59 19.11
CA ILE A 115 -10.93 15.19 17.79
C ILE A 115 -11.96 16.33 17.67
N PHE A 116 -13.10 16.22 18.36
CA PHE A 116 -14.17 17.22 18.31
C PHE A 116 -13.89 18.47 19.17
N GLY A 117 -12.82 18.46 19.96
CA GLY A 117 -12.27 19.65 20.64
C GLY A 117 -11.17 20.35 19.84
N MET A 118 -10.76 19.81 18.67
CA MET A 118 -9.71 20.38 17.83
C MET A 118 -10.26 21.41 16.84
N ASP A 119 -9.36 22.14 16.17
CA ASP A 119 -9.72 23.07 15.08
C ASP A 119 -10.61 22.43 14.00
N GLU A 120 -11.52 23.20 13.42
CA GLU A 120 -12.49 22.70 12.45
C GLU A 120 -11.83 22.08 11.21
N ASN A 121 -10.66 22.55 10.78
CA ASN A 121 -9.95 21.95 9.65
C ASN A 121 -9.44 20.56 10.00
N ILE A 122 -8.97 20.35 11.23
CA ILE A 122 -8.54 19.04 11.75
C ILE A 122 -9.75 18.10 11.83
N GLN A 123 -10.89 18.60 12.31
CA GLN A 123 -12.13 17.84 12.35
C GLN A 123 -12.59 17.43 10.94
N ARG A 124 -12.56 18.34 9.98
CA ARG A 124 -12.91 18.07 8.58
C ARG A 124 -11.98 17.03 7.95
N TRP A 125 -10.67 17.19 8.14
CA TRP A 125 -9.69 16.20 7.68
C TRP A 125 -9.94 14.82 8.28
N TYR A 126 -10.30 14.74 9.56
CA TYR A 126 -10.60 13.48 10.22
C TYR A 126 -11.89 12.84 9.70
N LYS A 127 -12.97 13.62 9.56
CA LYS A 127 -14.25 13.15 9.01
C LYS A 127 -14.10 12.59 7.60
N LYS A 128 -13.22 13.17 6.78
CA LYS A 128 -12.89 12.67 5.44
C LYS A 128 -12.39 11.22 5.44
N LYS A 129 -11.82 10.71 6.54
CA LYS A 129 -11.40 9.30 6.64
C LYS A 129 -12.57 8.31 6.58
N PHE A 130 -13.80 8.76 6.86
CA PHE A 130 -15.01 7.94 6.88
C PHE A 130 -15.84 8.08 5.61
N GLU A 131 -15.53 9.08 4.78
CA GLU A 131 -16.24 9.33 3.53
C GLU A 131 -15.91 8.23 2.52
N LYS A 132 -16.95 7.82 1.77
CA LYS A 132 -16.78 6.92 0.64
C LYS A 132 -16.11 7.65 -0.50
N VAL A 133 -15.33 6.91 -1.28
CA VAL A 133 -14.78 7.37 -2.54
C VAL A 133 -15.92 7.38 -3.56
N ASP A 134 -16.22 8.56 -4.08
CA ASP A 134 -17.31 8.83 -5.02
C ASP A 134 -16.85 8.84 -6.49
N ASN A 135 -15.55 8.99 -6.73
CA ASN A 135 -14.93 9.02 -8.05
C ASN A 135 -13.98 7.84 -8.25
N ILE A 136 -13.95 7.28 -9.47
CA ILE A 136 -12.99 6.23 -9.81
C ILE A 136 -11.59 6.85 -9.82
N TYR A 137 -10.65 6.21 -9.13
CA TYR A 137 -9.25 6.61 -9.16
C TYR A 137 -8.68 6.60 -10.59
N THR A 138 -7.65 7.41 -10.80
CA THR A 138 -6.84 7.44 -12.03
C THR A 138 -5.44 6.88 -11.75
N ASN A 139 -4.68 6.57 -12.79
CA ASN A 139 -3.27 6.17 -12.65
C ASN A 139 -2.38 7.25 -12.00
N SER A 140 -2.81 8.52 -12.01
CA SER A 140 -2.14 9.63 -11.34
C SER A 140 -2.59 9.84 -9.89
N SER A 141 -3.55 9.04 -9.39
CA SER A 141 -4.05 9.16 -8.04
C SER A 141 -3.03 8.64 -7.03
N ASP A 142 -2.84 9.38 -5.93
CA ASP A 142 -2.07 8.88 -4.79
C ASP A 142 -2.93 7.96 -3.91
N ILE A 143 -2.98 6.68 -4.28
CA ILE A 143 -3.82 5.68 -3.61
C ILE A 143 -3.11 5.14 -2.37
N TRP A 144 -3.77 5.27 -1.22
CA TRP A 144 -3.39 4.63 0.02
C TRP A 144 -4.43 3.58 0.41
N PHE A 145 -4.04 2.30 0.44
CA PHE A 145 -4.91 1.18 0.75
C PHE A 145 -5.33 1.20 2.22
N VAL A 146 -6.57 1.61 2.47
CA VAL A 146 -7.16 1.73 3.80
C VAL A 146 -7.46 0.35 4.38
N TYR A 147 -7.11 0.12 5.63
CA TYR A 147 -7.43 -1.12 6.35
C TYR A 147 -7.86 -0.82 7.78
N PHE A 148 -8.83 -1.59 8.27
CA PHE A 148 -9.30 -1.53 9.65
C PHE A 148 -8.88 -2.80 10.42
N ASP A 149 -8.91 -3.95 9.75
CA ASP A 149 -8.62 -5.25 10.35
C ASP A 149 -7.74 -6.13 9.43
N GLU A 150 -7.44 -7.35 9.89
CA GLU A 150 -6.64 -8.31 9.12
C GLU A 150 -7.36 -8.78 7.84
N THR A 151 -8.69 -8.82 7.84
CA THR A 151 -9.48 -9.20 6.66
C THR A 151 -9.26 -8.18 5.53
N ASP A 152 -9.21 -6.89 5.85
CA ASP A 152 -8.91 -5.85 4.84
C ASP A 152 -7.52 -6.01 4.24
N LEU A 153 -6.52 -6.30 5.09
CA LEU A 153 -5.17 -6.56 4.62
C LEU A 153 -5.14 -7.77 3.67
N ASN A 154 -5.81 -8.86 4.03
CA ASN A 154 -5.88 -10.05 3.18
C ASN A 154 -6.52 -9.74 1.82
N ASN A 155 -7.65 -9.02 1.82
CA ASN A 155 -8.35 -8.63 0.59
C ASN A 155 -7.47 -7.75 -0.31
N TRP A 156 -6.75 -6.78 0.27
CA TRP A 156 -5.82 -5.95 -0.49
C TRP A 156 -4.68 -6.75 -1.08
N ILE A 157 -4.08 -7.65 -0.30
CA ILE A 157 -2.96 -8.45 -0.79
C ILE A 157 -3.40 -9.43 -1.87
N GLU A 158 -4.56 -10.06 -1.75
CA GLU A 158 -5.15 -10.91 -2.79
C GLU A 158 -5.34 -10.13 -4.10
N PHE A 159 -5.84 -8.90 -4.01
CA PHE A 159 -5.97 -8.01 -5.17
C PHE A 159 -4.62 -7.60 -5.77
N LEU A 160 -3.63 -7.27 -4.94
CA LEU A 160 -2.33 -6.76 -5.38
C LEU A 160 -1.42 -7.86 -5.94
N GLN A 161 -1.53 -9.10 -5.49
CA GLN A 161 -0.70 -10.23 -5.95
C GLN A 161 -0.58 -10.36 -7.49
N PRO A 162 -1.69 -10.45 -8.26
CA PRO A 162 -1.60 -10.54 -9.72
C PRO A 162 -0.96 -9.30 -10.35
N VAL A 163 -1.19 -8.11 -9.78
CA VAL A 163 -0.56 -6.87 -10.26
C VAL A 163 0.95 -6.92 -10.02
N ILE A 164 1.37 -7.31 -8.82
CA ILE A 164 2.80 -7.44 -8.46
C ILE A 164 3.49 -8.45 -9.38
N LYS A 165 2.88 -9.61 -9.64
CA LYS A 165 3.41 -10.61 -10.59
C LYS A 165 3.66 -10.01 -11.97
N LYS A 166 2.67 -9.27 -12.49
CA LYS A 166 2.78 -8.64 -13.80
C LYS A 166 3.92 -7.63 -13.82
N VAL A 167 3.99 -6.74 -12.83
CA VAL A 167 5.05 -5.73 -12.72
C VAL A 167 6.44 -6.37 -12.67
N ILE A 168 6.61 -7.45 -11.90
CA ILE A 168 7.88 -8.19 -11.84
C ILE A 168 8.22 -8.78 -13.22
N SER A 169 7.28 -9.44 -13.87
CA SER A 169 7.48 -10.02 -15.21
C SER A 169 7.86 -8.96 -16.24
N ASP A 170 7.20 -7.80 -16.21
CA ASP A 170 7.45 -6.71 -17.16
C ASP A 170 8.89 -6.16 -16.99
N PHE A 171 9.37 -6.04 -15.75
CA PHE A 171 10.74 -5.59 -15.48
C PHE A 171 11.80 -6.65 -15.77
N GLU A 172 11.51 -7.95 -15.57
CA GLU A 172 12.45 -9.01 -15.92
C GLU A 172 12.69 -9.14 -17.43
N GLN A 173 11.73 -8.70 -18.25
CA GLN A 173 11.84 -8.70 -19.72
C GLN A 173 12.45 -7.40 -20.28
N SER A 174 12.59 -6.38 -19.43
CA SER A 174 13.16 -5.10 -19.83
C SER A 174 14.69 -5.14 -19.90
N ASP A 175 15.30 -4.14 -20.52
CA ASP A 175 16.76 -4.08 -20.69
C ASP A 175 17.55 -3.77 -19.39
N TYR A 176 16.87 -3.59 -18.25
CA TYR A 176 17.48 -3.21 -16.96
C TYR A 176 18.36 -4.30 -16.30
#